data_AF-A0A355FBQ6-F1
#
_entry.id   AF-A0A355FBQ6-F1
#
_cell.length_a   1.000
_cell.length_b   1.000
_cell.length_c   1.000
_cell.angle_alpha   90.00
_cell.angle_beta   90.00
_cell.angle_gamma   90.00
#
_symmetry.space_group_name_H-M   'P 1'
#
loop_
_entity.id
_entity.type
_entity.pdbx_description
1 polymer ?
#
loop_
_entity_poly.entity_id
_entity_poly.type
_entity_poly.pdbx_seq_one_letter_code
_entity_poly.pdbx_strand_id
1 'polypeptide(L)'
;FTQAYENADCDSSLLLMEFYGFIEASDERYVSTVKVIQENLFHNGLMYRYKAEDDFGKPSSAFTICTFWLVEALYVIGEREQAKEIFESLISYSNHVGLYSEDLDFETKRQL
;
A
#
# COMPACT_ATOMS: atom_id res chain seq x y z
N PHE A 1 -10.88 -0.21 9.59
CA PHE A 1 -9.93 0.05 10.69
C PHE A 1 -9.21 1.37 10.42
N THR A 2 -8.60 1.98 11.42
CA THR A 2 -7.83 3.23 11.31
C THR A 2 -6.46 3.06 11.95
N GLN A 3 -5.54 4.00 11.73
CA GLN A 3 -4.14 3.89 12.15
C GLN A 3 -3.97 3.63 13.65
N ALA A 4 -4.82 4.25 14.48
CA ALA A 4 -4.84 4.10 15.92
C ALA A 4 -6.25 4.34 16.48
N TYR A 5 -6.48 3.94 17.74
CA TYR A 5 -7.72 4.28 18.43
C TYR A 5 -7.90 5.79 18.51
N GLU A 6 -9.15 6.24 18.40
CA GLU A 6 -9.53 7.65 18.44
C GLU A 6 -8.89 8.52 17.32
N ASN A 7 -8.32 7.88 16.28
CA ASN A 7 -7.82 8.52 15.07
C ASN A 7 -8.61 8.04 13.84
N ALA A 8 -8.81 8.94 12.86
CA ALA A 8 -9.41 8.67 11.56
C ALA A 8 -8.37 8.47 10.43
N ASP A 9 -7.08 8.65 10.71
CA ASP A 9 -6.03 8.53 9.70
C ASP A 9 -5.89 7.10 9.15
N CYS A 10 -5.47 7.04 7.90
CA CYS A 10 -5.17 5.82 7.16
C CYS A 10 -3.69 5.43 7.31
N ASP A 11 -3.43 4.13 7.43
CA ASP A 11 -2.08 3.57 7.41
C ASP A 11 -2.07 2.26 6.61
N SER A 12 -1.11 2.13 5.70
CA SER A 12 -0.96 0.96 4.83
C SER A 12 -0.65 -0.33 5.59
N SER A 13 -0.17 -0.26 6.84
CA SER A 13 0.03 -1.45 7.68
C SER A 13 -1.27 -2.20 8.00
N LEU A 14 -2.44 -1.56 7.90
CA LEU A 14 -3.73 -2.21 8.07
C LEU A 14 -4.03 -3.25 6.97
N LEU A 15 -3.34 -3.19 5.84
CA LEU A 15 -3.42 -4.19 4.78
C LEU A 15 -2.80 -5.53 5.20
N LEU A 16 -2.01 -5.57 6.28
CA LEU A 16 -1.39 -6.80 6.79
C LEU A 16 -2.26 -7.55 7.79
N MET A 17 -3.42 -7.01 8.17
CA MET A 17 -4.28 -7.62 9.20
C MET A 17 -4.72 -9.03 8.79
N GLU A 18 -5.08 -9.22 7.53
CA GLU A 18 -5.47 -10.54 7.01
C GLU A 18 -4.27 -11.48 6.93
N PHE A 19 -3.13 -11.01 6.42
CA PHE A 19 -1.90 -11.80 6.33
C PHE A 19 -1.45 -12.36 7.70
N TYR A 20 -1.64 -11.60 8.78
CA TYR A 20 -1.35 -12.04 10.15
C TYR A 20 -2.48 -12.84 10.83
N GLY A 21 -3.59 -13.08 10.14
CA GLY A 21 -4.73 -13.84 10.68
C GLY A 21 -5.56 -13.08 11.71
N PHE A 22 -5.47 -11.74 11.74
CA PHE A 22 -6.31 -10.91 12.62
C PHE A 22 -7.77 -10.88 12.16
N ILE A 23 -8.00 -10.96 10.86
CA ILE A 23 -9.33 -10.91 10.23
C ILE A 23 -9.33 -11.69 8.92
N GLU A 24 -10.46 -12.32 8.59
CA GLU A 24 -10.62 -13.04 7.32
C GLU A 24 -10.70 -12.08 6.12
N ALA A 25 -10.16 -12.49 4.97
CA ALA A 25 -10.17 -11.69 3.74
C ALA A 25 -11.58 -11.29 3.28
N SER A 26 -12.58 -12.14 3.53
CA SER A 26 -13.97 -11.92 3.15
C SER A 26 -14.78 -11.09 4.15
N ASP A 27 -14.21 -10.74 5.31
CA ASP A 27 -14.90 -9.90 6.29
C ASP A 27 -15.11 -8.49 5.71
N GLU A 28 -16.36 -8.01 5.73
CA GLU A 28 -16.74 -6.72 5.16
C GLU A 28 -15.91 -5.55 5.73
N ARG A 29 -15.48 -5.65 6.99
CA ARG A 29 -14.62 -4.63 7.62
C ARG A 29 -13.23 -4.60 6.99
N TYR A 30 -12.67 -5.76 6.64
CA TYR A 30 -11.39 -5.82 5.96
C TYR A 30 -11.51 -5.33 4.52
N VAL A 31 -12.51 -5.81 3.76
CA VAL A 31 -12.79 -5.34 2.40
C VAL A 31 -12.96 -3.81 2.36
N SER A 32 -13.75 -3.25 3.28
CA SER A 32 -13.90 -1.80 3.40
C SER A 32 -12.59 -1.10 3.75
N THR A 33 -11.78 -1.68 4.63
CA THR A 33 -10.47 -1.12 5.00
C THR A 33 -9.54 -1.08 3.79
N VAL A 34 -9.41 -2.16 3.02
CA VAL A 34 -8.57 -2.20 1.81
C VAL A 34 -8.98 -1.11 0.82
N LYS A 35 -10.30 -0.96 0.56
CA LYS A 35 -10.81 0.05 -0.38
C LYS A 35 -10.54 1.48 0.09
N VAL A 36 -10.77 1.78 1.37
CA VAL A 36 -10.51 3.10 1.95
C VAL A 36 -9.00 3.41 1.96
N ILE A 37 -8.16 2.44 2.32
CA ILE A 37 -6.69 2.61 2.28
C ILE A 37 -6.21 2.87 0.85
N GLN A 38 -6.70 2.10 -0.13
CA GLN A 38 -6.36 2.32 -1.54
C GLN A 38 -6.76 3.73 -1.99
N GLU A 39 -8.00 4.15 -1.75
CA GLU A 39 -8.48 5.48 -2.15
C GLU A 39 -7.63 6.62 -1.54
N ASN A 40 -7.22 6.46 -0.28
CA ASN A 40 -6.54 7.52 0.44
C ASN A 40 -5.03 7.53 0.27
N LEU A 41 -4.38 6.38 0.09
CA LEU A 41 -2.93 6.25 0.13
C LEU A 41 -2.31 5.81 -1.21
N PHE A 42 -3.10 5.32 -2.18
CA PHE A 42 -2.60 5.02 -3.51
C PHE A 42 -2.49 6.30 -4.35
N HIS A 43 -1.30 6.57 -4.85
CA HIS A 43 -1.00 7.80 -5.58
C HIS A 43 -0.02 7.53 -6.71
N ASN A 44 -0.41 7.93 -7.92
CA ASN A 44 0.39 7.77 -9.13
C ASN A 44 0.95 6.35 -9.33
N GLY A 45 0.22 5.30 -8.93
CA GLY A 45 0.65 3.92 -9.10
C GLY A 45 1.52 3.35 -7.97
N LEU A 46 1.74 4.10 -6.88
CA LEU A 46 2.49 3.67 -5.71
C LEU A 46 1.77 4.06 -4.41
N MET A 47 2.16 3.47 -3.28
CA MET A 47 1.53 3.73 -1.98
C MET A 47 2.36 4.67 -1.10
N TYR A 48 1.68 5.63 -0.48
CA TYR A 48 2.13 6.21 0.78
C TYR A 48 2.01 5.17 1.90
N ARG A 49 2.86 5.26 2.94
CA ARG A 49 2.59 4.53 4.20
C ARG A 49 1.43 5.16 4.97
N TYR A 50 1.47 6.48 5.13
CA TYR A 50 0.42 7.34 5.68
C TYR A 50 0.61 8.75 5.08
N LYS A 51 -0.40 9.63 5.22
CA LYS A 51 -0.33 11.04 4.76
C LYS A 51 -0.27 12.07 5.89
N ALA A 52 -0.42 11.62 7.14
CA ALA A 52 -0.26 12.47 8.31
C ALA A 52 1.16 13.07 8.31
N GLU A 53 1.28 14.32 8.78
CA GLU A 53 2.59 14.93 9.00
C GLU A 53 3.28 14.18 10.14
N ASP A 54 4.51 13.72 9.89
CA ASP A 54 5.39 13.18 10.91
C ASP A 54 6.58 14.13 11.17
N ASP A 55 7.53 13.69 11.99
CA ASP A 55 8.73 14.45 12.33
C ASP A 55 9.61 14.81 11.10
N PHE A 56 9.37 14.18 9.94
CA PHE A 56 10.05 14.40 8.66
C PHE A 56 9.21 15.21 7.66
N GLY A 57 7.99 15.61 8.04
CA GLY A 57 7.06 16.37 7.21
C GLY A 57 6.06 15.48 6.48
N LYS A 58 5.52 15.95 5.35
CA LYS A 58 4.68 15.10 4.50
C LYS A 58 5.58 14.17 3.69
N PRO A 59 5.33 12.86 3.68
CA PRO A 59 6.10 11.95 2.84
C PRO A 59 6.11 12.42 1.38
N SER A 60 7.29 12.47 0.78
CA SER A 60 7.48 12.86 -0.63
C SER A 60 7.75 11.67 -1.55
N SER A 61 7.96 10.49 -0.98
CA SER A 61 8.27 9.24 -1.66
C SER A 61 7.25 8.16 -1.28
N ALA A 62 7.11 7.19 -2.16
CA ALA A 62 6.34 5.99 -1.89
C ALA A 62 7.18 5.03 -1.06
N PHE A 63 6.56 4.38 -0.08
CA PHE A 63 7.18 3.27 0.64
C PHE A 63 6.89 1.99 -0.15
N THR A 64 7.89 1.50 -0.87
CA THR A 64 7.72 0.49 -1.94
C THR A 64 6.94 -0.74 -1.48
N ILE A 65 7.26 -1.23 -0.28
CA ILE A 65 6.62 -2.43 0.29
C ILE A 65 5.11 -2.26 0.51
N CYS A 66 4.63 -1.04 0.78
CA CYS A 66 3.19 -0.79 0.94
C CYS A 66 2.41 -1.03 -0.36
N THR A 67 3.05 -0.84 -1.52
CA THR A 67 2.40 -1.15 -2.81
C THR A 67 2.28 -2.67 -3.00
N PHE A 68 3.27 -3.44 -2.55
CA PHE A 68 3.16 -4.91 -2.52
C PHE A 68 2.06 -5.38 -1.56
N TRP A 69 1.92 -4.76 -0.39
CA TRP A 69 0.82 -5.07 0.53
C TRP A 69 -0.55 -4.77 -0.09
N LEU A 70 -0.69 -3.67 -0.85
CA LEU A 70 -1.92 -3.39 -1.57
C LEU A 70 -2.23 -4.46 -2.62
N VAL A 71 -1.23 -4.91 -3.38
CA VAL A 71 -1.40 -5.99 -4.36
C VAL A 71 -1.94 -7.25 -3.69
N GLU A 72 -1.33 -7.68 -2.59
CA GLU A 72 -1.77 -8.87 -1.85
C GLU A 72 -3.17 -8.70 -1.29
N ALA A 73 -3.44 -7.55 -0.63
CA ALA A 73 -4.75 -7.25 -0.07
C ALA A 73 -5.86 -7.25 -1.12
N LEU A 74 -5.65 -6.61 -2.28
CA LEU A 74 -6.60 -6.63 -3.40
C LEU A 74 -6.81 -8.06 -3.92
N TYR A 75 -5.75 -8.85 -4.03
CA TYR A 75 -5.83 -10.23 -4.50
C TYR A 75 -6.71 -11.11 -3.59
N VAL A 76 -6.51 -11.03 -2.26
CA VAL A 76 -7.23 -11.87 -1.30
C VAL A 76 -8.69 -11.46 -1.13
N ILE A 77 -9.03 -10.16 -1.28
CA ILE A 77 -10.44 -9.71 -1.28
C ILE A 77 -11.17 -9.96 -2.61
N GLY A 78 -10.47 -10.50 -3.62
CA GLY A 78 -11.06 -10.91 -4.90
C GLY A 78 -10.88 -9.92 -6.06
N GLU A 79 -10.28 -8.75 -5.84
CA GLU A 79 -10.00 -7.72 -6.85
C GLU A 79 -8.73 -8.08 -7.68
N ARG A 80 -8.69 -9.32 -8.20
CA ARG A 80 -7.46 -9.96 -8.71
C ARG A 80 -6.89 -9.31 -9.97
N GLU A 81 -7.73 -8.81 -10.87
CA GLU A 81 -7.25 -8.19 -12.11
C GLU A 81 -6.51 -6.89 -11.79
N GLN A 82 -7.09 -6.05 -10.93
CA GLN A 82 -6.44 -4.82 -10.48
C GLN A 82 -5.14 -5.11 -9.73
N ALA A 83 -5.15 -6.11 -8.83
CA ALA A 83 -3.94 -6.54 -8.12
C ALA A 83 -2.82 -6.90 -9.11
N LYS A 84 -3.15 -7.62 -10.18
CA LYS A 84 -2.21 -8.04 -11.22
C LYS A 84 -1.66 -6.84 -12.00
N GLU A 85 -2.50 -5.91 -12.44
CA GLU A 85 -2.06 -4.70 -13.16
C GLU A 85 -1.07 -3.86 -12.34
N ILE A 86 -1.36 -3.67 -11.04
CA ILE A 86 -0.49 -2.95 -10.11
C ILE A 86 0.82 -3.73 -9.92
N PHE A 87 0.75 -5.05 -9.75
CA PHE A 87 1.93 -5.89 -9.57
C PHE A 87 2.86 -5.85 -10.79
N GLU A 88 2.33 -6.00 -12.00
CA GLU A 88 3.11 -5.95 -13.25
C GLU A 88 3.81 -4.61 -13.43
N SER A 89 3.14 -3.51 -13.06
CA SER A 89 3.74 -2.17 -13.05
C SER A 89 4.85 -2.07 -12.01
N LEU A 90 4.59 -2.50 -10.77
CA LEU A 90 5.54 -2.39 -9.65
C LEU A 90 6.83 -3.16 -9.89
N ILE A 91 6.76 -4.38 -10.43
CA ILE A 91 7.97 -5.19 -10.67
C ILE A 91 8.87 -4.64 -11.78
N SER A 92 8.32 -3.79 -12.66
CA SER A 92 9.09 -3.09 -13.69
C SER A 92 10.03 -2.02 -13.12
N TYR A 93 9.85 -1.62 -11.85
CA TYR A 93 10.66 -0.59 -11.17
C TYR A 93 11.87 -1.14 -10.42
N SER A 94 12.14 -2.44 -10.52
CA SER A 94 13.40 -3.02 -10.04
C SER A 94 14.60 -2.39 -10.75
N ASN A 95 15.73 -2.33 -10.05
CA ASN A 95 16.96 -1.87 -10.66
C ASN A 95 17.56 -2.97 -11.56
N HIS A 96 18.66 -2.66 -12.24
CA HIS A 96 19.35 -3.57 -13.16
C HIS A 96 19.79 -4.92 -12.58
N VAL A 97 19.78 -5.10 -11.25
CA VAL A 97 20.06 -6.38 -10.57
C VAL A 97 18.83 -6.99 -9.90
N GLY A 98 17.63 -6.46 -10.15
CA GLY A 98 16.36 -6.99 -9.63
C GLY A 98 16.03 -6.59 -8.20
N LEU A 99 16.73 -5.60 -7.62
CA LEU A 99 16.48 -5.13 -6.26
C LEU A 99 15.50 -3.94 -6.25
N TYR A 100 14.82 -3.77 -5.12
CA TYR A 100 13.92 -2.66 -4.83
C TYR A 100 14.46 -1.92 -3.61
N SER A 101 14.55 -0.60 -3.70
CA SER A 101 14.80 0.26 -2.55
C SER A 101 13.59 0.30 -1.62
N GLU A 102 13.83 0.82 -0.42
CA GLU A 102 12.75 1.13 0.51
C GLU A 102 11.80 2.17 -0.11
N ASP A 103 12.36 3.23 -0.68
CA ASP A 103 11.59 4.34 -1.25
C ASP A 103 11.68 4.43 -2.77
N LEU A 104 10.55 4.79 -3.39
CA LEU A 104 10.44 5.15 -4.81
C LEU A 104 9.88 6.56 -4.97
N ASP A 105 10.42 7.30 -5.93
CA ASP A 105 9.85 8.59 -6.32
C ASP A 105 8.51 8.41 -7.07
N PHE A 106 7.48 9.17 -6.67
CA PHE A 106 6.13 9.05 -7.21
C PHE A 106 6.02 9.36 -8.70
N GLU A 107 6.87 10.22 -9.25
CA GLU A 107 6.77 10.66 -10.64
C GLU A 107 7.69 9.84 -11.54
N THR A 108 8.95 9.75 -11.14
CA THR A 108 10.03 9.18 -11.95
C THR A 108 10.20 7.67 -11.75
N LYS A 109 9.60 7.10 -10.69
CA LYS A 109 9.76 5.68 -10.31
C LYS A 109 11.21 5.29 -10.04
N ARG A 110 12.05 6.26 -9.70
CA ARG A 110 13.44 6.04 -9.34
C ARG A 110 13.53 5.59 -7.88
N GLN A 111 14.46 4.67 -7.64
CA GLN A 111 14.89 4.27 -6.30
C GLN A 111 15.62 5.43 -5.63
N LEU A 112 15.24 5.75 -4.39
CA LEU A 112 15.83 6.82 -3.57
C LEU A 112 16.78 6.26 -2.52
#